data_AF-A0A1F5CJF5-F1
#
_entry.id   AF-A0A1F5CJF5-F1
#
_cell.length_a   1.000
_cell.length_b   1.000
_cell.length_c   1.000
_cell.angle_alpha   90.00
_cell.angle_beta   90.00
_cell.angle_gamma   90.00
#
_symmetry.space_group_name_H-M   'P 1'
#
loop_
_entity.id
_entity.type
_entity.pdbx_description
1 polymer ?
#
loop_
_entity_poly.entity_id
_entity_poly.type
_entity_poly.pdbx_seq_one_letter_code
_entity_poly.pdbx_strand_id
1 'polypeptide(L)' 'MKILHVIAFILVIIGGLNWLWIGLLGGGGVGDFLGASLARAIYVLVGLSAVYLVVFHKKDCKMCGGSM' A
#
# COMPACT_ATOMS: atom_id res chain seq x y z
N MET A 1 -9.56 -17.81 -9.75
CA MET A 1 -9.04 -16.95 -8.67
C MET A 1 -8.90 -15.45 -9.01
N LYS A 2 -9.29 -14.99 -10.22
CA LYS A 2 -9.13 -13.58 -10.63
C LYS A 2 -9.87 -12.56 -9.76
N ILE A 3 -11.08 -12.91 -9.29
CA ILE A 3 -11.88 -12.06 -8.39
C ILE A 3 -11.17 -11.84 -7.05
N LEU A 4 -10.69 -12.91 -6.41
CA LEU A 4 -9.97 -12.81 -5.13
C LEU A 4 -8.69 -11.99 -5.27
N HIS A 5 -7.97 -12.12 -6.39
CA HIS A 5 -6.80 -11.30 -6.70
C HIS A 5 -7.15 -9.80 -6.77
N VAL A 6 -8.21 -9.44 -7.49
CA VAL A 6 -8.66 -8.04 -7.59
C VAL A 6 -9.09 -7.48 -6.24
N ILE A 7 -9.85 -8.25 -5.45
CA ILE A 7 -10.29 -7.84 -4.11
C ILE A 7 -9.08 -7.61 -3.20
N ALA A 8 -8.14 -8.56 -3.15
CA ALA A 8 -6.93 -8.45 -2.35
C ALA A 8 -6.09 -7.24 -2.76
N PHE A 9 -5.93 -7.01 -4.06
CA PHE A 9 -5.23 -5.83 -4.59
C PHE A 9 -5.87 -4.53 -4.09
N ILE A 10 -7.19 -4.39 -4.26
CA ILE A 10 -7.91 -3.19 -3.81
C ILE A 10 -7.74 -2.97 -2.30
N LEU A 11 -7.87 -4.02 -1.47
CA LEU A 11 -7.66 -3.93 -0.03
C LEU A 11 -6.25 -3.45 0.33
N VAL A 12 -5.22 -3.98 -0.34
CA VAL A 12 -3.82 -3.56 -0.13
C VAL A 12 -3.63 -2.10 -0.50
N ILE A 13 -4.21 -1.63 -1.61
CA ILE A 13 -4.10 -0.22 -2.02
C ILE A 13 -4.78 0.68 -1.00
N ILE A 14 -6.01 0.36 -0.58
CA ILE A 14 -6.74 1.14 0.41
C ILE A 14 -5.97 1.19 1.74
N GLY A 15 -5.48 0.05 2.22
CA GLY A 15 -4.70 -0.03 3.46
C GLY A 15 -3.39 0.76 3.39
N GLY A 16 -2.63 0.60 2.32
CA GLY A 16 -1.36 1.31 2.15
C GLY A 16 -1.52 2.82 1.99
N LEU A 17 -2.52 3.28 1.23
CA LEU A 17 -2.78 4.72 1.08
C LEU A 17 -3.30 5.34 2.37
N ASN A 18 -4.10 4.61 3.16
CA ASN A 18 -4.50 5.04 4.50
C ASN A 18 -3.28 5.20 5.43
N TRP A 19 -2.32 4.27 5.35
CA TRP A 19 -1.07 4.38 6.11
C TRP A 19 -0.22 5.58 5.67
N LEU A 20 -0.18 5.90 4.37
CA LEU A 20 0.47 7.11 3.87
C LEU A 20 -0.09 8.38 4.54
N TRP A 21 -1.42 8.45 4.62
CA TRP A 21 -2.14 9.57 5.21
C TRP A 21 -1.79 9.75 6.70
N ILE A 22 -1.71 8.66 7.45
CA ILE A 22 -1.29 8.64 8.86
C ILE A 22 0.14 9.16 9.01
N GLY A 23 1.06 8.68 8.16
CA GLY A 23 2.46 9.10 8.17
C GLY A 23 2.67 10.58 7.85
N LEU A 24 1.87 11.12 6.93
CA LEU A 24 2.00 12.51 6.45
C LEU A 24 1.39 13.53 7.42
N LEU A 25 0.24 13.20 8.02
CA LEU A 25 -0.47 14.09 8.96
C LEU A 25 -0.07 13.88 10.42
N GLY A 26 0.86 12.95 10.69
CA GLY A 26 1.37 12.70 12.03
C GLY A 26 0.34 12.08 12.98
N GLY A 27 -0.64 11.35 12.45
CA GLY A 27 -1.61 10.62 13.26
C GLY A 27 -0.93 9.49 14.05
N GLY A 28 -1.33 9.33 15.31
CA GLY A 28 -0.86 8.22 16.14
C GLY A 28 -1.40 6.88 15.64
N GLY A 29 -0.61 5.82 15.77
CA GLY A 29 -0.94 4.49 15.28
C GLY A 29 -0.06 3.40 15.91
N VAL A 30 -0.17 2.16 15.43
CA VAL A 30 0.59 1.01 15.96
C VAL A 30 2.11 1.25 15.94
N GLY A 31 2.60 2.12 15.05
CA GLY A 31 4.00 2.51 14.94
C GLY A 31 4.53 3.33 16.11
N ASP A 32 3.68 3.95 16.93
CA ASP A 32 4.14 4.80 18.04
C ASP A 32 4.95 4.03 19.10
N PHE A 33 4.76 2.71 19.19
CA PHE A 33 5.59 1.83 20.02
C PHE A 33 7.06 1.75 19.57
N LEU A 34 7.36 2.08 18.31
CA LEU A 34 8.72 2.13 17.76
C LEU A 34 9.35 3.53 17.82
N GLY A 35 8.61 4.53 18.30
CA GLY A 35 9.00 5.95 18.31
C GLY A 35 8.53 6.71 17.06
N ALA A 36 8.09 7.96 17.28
CA ALA A 36 7.35 8.77 16.30
C ALA A 36 8.08 8.98 14.95
N SER A 37 9.40 9.13 14.98
CA SER A 37 10.22 9.37 13.77
C SER A 37 10.28 8.13 12.87
N LEU A 38 10.50 6.96 13.48
CA LEU A 38 10.61 5.69 12.76
C LEU A 38 9.24 5.21 12.26
N ALA A 39 8.20 5.39 13.08
CA ALA A 39 6.81 5.11 12.71
C ALA A 39 6.39 5.86 11.42
N ARG A 40 6.66 7.17 11.36
CA ARG A 40 6.35 8.00 10.20
C ARG A 40 7.09 7.54 8.95
N ALA A 41 8.38 7.19 9.06
CA ALA A 41 9.13 6.67 7.94
C ALA A 41 8.50 5.39 7.37
N ILE A 42 8.11 4.45 8.24
CA ILE A 42 7.45 3.20 7.83
C ILE A 42 6.11 3.50 7.16
N TYR A 43 5.27 4.37 7.75
CA TYR A 43 3.98 4.74 7.19
C TYR A 43 4.10 5.37 5.79
N VAL A 44 5.08 6.26 5.60
CA VAL A 44 5.36 6.87 4.31
C VAL A 44 5.86 5.84 3.29
N LEU A 45 6.77 4.95 3.70
CA LEU A 45 7.32 3.91 2.82
C LEU A 45 6.27 2.88 2.39
N VAL A 46 5.40 2.46 3.30
CA VAL A 46 4.26 1.56 3.00
C VAL A 46 3.30 2.24 2.02
N GLY A 47 2.99 3.50 2.26
CA GLY A 47 2.15 4.30 1.37
C GLY A 47 2.73 4.47 -0.04
N LEU A 48 4.01 4.82 -0.13
CA LEU A 48 4.73 4.91 -1.41
C LEU A 48 4.77 3.57 -2.14
N SER A 49 4.93 2.46 -1.40
CA SER A 49 4.89 1.12 -1.99
C SER A 49 3.52 0.78 -2.56
N ALA A 50 2.42 1.23 -1.92
CA ALA A 50 1.08 1.07 -2.46
C ALA A 50 0.88 1.86 -3.76
N VAL A 51 1.38 3.11 -3.82
CA VAL A 51 1.36 3.91 -5.05
C VAL A 51 2.18 3.24 -6.15
N TYR A 52 3.38 2.77 -5.84
CA TYR A 52 4.21 2.02 -6.79
C TYR A 52 3.47 0.79 -7.32
N LEU A 53 2.85 0.03 -6.42
CA LEU A 53 2.07 -1.16 -6.80
C LEU A 53 0.95 -0.77 -7.76
N VAL A 54 0.18 0.30 -7.52
CA VAL A 54 -0.85 0.78 -8.47
C VAL A 54 -0.28 1.07 -9.86
N VAL A 55 0.85 1.76 -9.92
CA VAL A 55 1.45 2.21 -11.18
C VAL A 55 2.01 1.03 -12.00
N PHE A 56 2.65 0.06 -11.35
CA PHE A 56 3.35 -1.03 -12.01
C PHE A 56 2.56 -2.35 -12.08
N HIS A 57 1.45 -2.48 -11.33
CA HIS A 57 0.69 -3.74 -11.22
C HIS A 57 0.32 -4.35 -12.57
N LYS A 58 -0.17 -3.54 -13.52
CA LYS A 58 -0.58 -4.05 -14.84
C LYS A 58 0.57 -4.59 -15.68
N LYS A 59 1.79 -4.08 -15.49
CA LYS A 59 2.98 -4.55 -16.21
C LYS A 59 3.51 -5.86 -15.62
N ASP A 60 3.48 -5.99 -14.30
CA ASP A 60 4.14 -7.10 -13.60
C ASP A 60 3.19 -8.28 -13.31
N CYS A 61 1.88 -8.04 -13.26
CA CYS A 61 0.93 -9.06 -12.85
C CYS A 61 0.53 -9.99 -14.00
N LYS A 62 1.07 -11.23 -13.98
CA LYS A 62 0.71 -12.31 -14.92
C LYS A 62 -0.78 -12.71 -14.90
N MET A 63 -1.52 -12.42 -13.82
CA MET A 63 -2.97 -12.69 -13.75
C MET A 63 -3.83 -11.59 -14.39
N CYS A 64 -3.29 -10.37 -14.48
CA CYS A 64 -3.96 -9.19 -15.07
C CYS A 64 -3.46 -8.88 -16.48
N GLY A 65 -2.29 -9.39 -16.87
CA GLY A 65 -1.82 -9.46 -18.25
C GLY A 65 -2.62 -10.49 -19.01
N GLY A 66 -3.82 -10.12 -19.45
CA GLY A 66 -4.48 -10.85 -20.52
C GLY A 66 -3.54 -10.89 -21.71
N SER A 67 -3.04 -12.07 -22.04
CA SER A 67 -2.75 -12.41 -23.43
C SER A 67 -3.97 -11.97 -24.24
N MET A 68 -3.78 -10.94 -25.05
CA MET A 68 -4.63 -10.70 -26.21
C MET A 68 -4.57 -11.92 -27.11
#